data_AF-A0A530LDW5-F1
#
_entry.id   AF-A0A530LDW5-F1
#
_cell.length_a   1.000
_cell.length_b   1.000
_cell.length_c   1.000
_cell.angle_alpha   90.00
_cell.angle_beta   90.00
_cell.angle_gamma   90.00
#
_symmetry.space_group_name_H-M   'P 1'
#
loop_
_entity.id
_entity.type
_entity.pdbx_description
1 polymer ?
#
loop_
_entity_poly.entity_id
_entity_poly.type
_entity_poly.pdbx_seq_one_letter_code
_entity_poly.pdbx_strand_id
1 'polypeptide(L)'
;MRSRFGFLAALLLTAVPAAAQQCGGDFEAWKQGVAAEARAAGVGAAGLDALENATLDEKALARDRAQGVFTQTFIEFSNRMISSHRLKQGAANLQKYAEI
;
A
#
# COMPACT_ATOMS: atom_id res chain seq x y z
N MET A 1 -36.02 2.69 41.37
CA MET A 1 -35.45 2.16 40.10
C MET A 1 -35.24 3.34 39.15
N ARG A 2 -34.02 3.90 39.09
CA ARG A 2 -33.71 5.08 38.26
C ARG A 2 -33.22 4.60 36.89
N SER A 3 -33.95 4.98 35.85
CA SER A 3 -33.80 4.57 34.45
C SER A 3 -32.36 4.73 33.93
N ARG A 4 -31.64 3.61 33.83
CA ARG A 4 -30.34 3.50 33.15
C ARG A 4 -30.46 3.50 31.61
N PHE A 5 -31.68 3.56 31.08
CA PHE A 5 -31.95 3.52 29.64
C PHE A 5 -31.69 4.84 28.89
N GLY A 6 -31.61 5.98 29.59
CA GLY A 6 -31.40 7.29 28.94
C GLY A 6 -29.98 7.50 28.38
N PHE A 7 -28.96 6.89 29.00
CA PHE A 7 -27.56 7.07 28.58
C PHE A 7 -27.20 6.30 27.30
N LEU A 8 -27.86 5.16 27.01
CA LEU A 8 -27.62 4.39 25.79
C LEU A 8 -28.21 5.06 24.53
N ALA A 9 -29.31 5.82 24.68
CA ALA A 9 -29.93 6.51 23.55
C ALA A 9 -29.09 7.71 23.04
N ALA A 10 -28.34 8.37 23.93
CA ALA A 10 -27.53 9.53 23.58
C ALA A 10 -26.27 9.18 22.76
N LEU A 11 -25.74 7.96 22.88
CA LEU A 11 -24.54 7.54 22.13
C LEU A 11 -24.85 7.30 20.63
N LEU A 12 -26.07 6.89 20.30
CA LEU A 12 -26.45 6.52 18.92
C LEU A 12 -26.65 7.74 17.99
N LEU A 13 -26.84 8.94 18.53
CA LEU A 13 -27.02 10.16 17.72
C LEU A 13 -25.71 10.80 17.21
N THR A 14 -24.54 10.27 17.59
CA THR A 14 -23.23 10.79 17.13
C THR A 14 -22.55 9.91 16.09
N ALA A 15 -23.21 8.84 15.63
CA ALA A 15 -22.72 8.00 14.56
C ALA A 15 -22.85 8.72 13.21
N VAL A 16 -21.90 9.61 12.91
CA VAL A 16 -21.76 10.20 11.58
C VAL A 16 -21.31 9.09 10.64
N PRO A 17 -21.99 8.83 9.52
CA PRO A 17 -21.51 7.87 8.53
C PRO A 17 -20.13 8.32 8.05
N ALA A 18 -19.13 7.45 8.18
CA ALA A 18 -17.84 7.68 7.55
C ALA A 18 -18.05 7.63 6.03
N ALA A 19 -18.11 8.80 5.39
CA ALA A 19 -18.03 8.87 3.95
C ALA A 19 -16.64 8.38 3.57
N ALA A 20 -16.58 7.27 2.81
CA ALA A 20 -15.32 6.87 2.21
C ALA A 20 -14.80 8.06 1.38
N GLN A 21 -13.56 8.46 1.59
CA GLN A 21 -12.93 9.42 0.69
C GLN A 21 -13.02 8.84 -0.72
N GLN A 22 -13.39 9.69 -1.68
CA GLN A 22 -13.33 9.33 -3.08
C GLN A 22 -11.85 9.15 -3.43
N CYS A 23 -11.42 7.90 -3.56
CA CYS A 23 -10.09 7.56 -4.04
C CYS A 23 -10.05 7.79 -5.55
N GLY A 24 -9.03 8.51 -6.01
CA GLY A 24 -8.89 8.95 -7.40
C GLY A 24 -8.79 10.47 -7.49
N GLY A 25 -8.70 10.98 -8.72
CA GLY A 25 -8.51 12.39 -8.99
C GLY A 25 -7.74 12.62 -10.28
N ASP A 26 -7.43 13.87 -10.57
CA ASP A 26 -6.54 14.22 -11.68
C ASP A 26 -5.09 13.84 -11.32
N PHE A 27 -4.56 12.85 -12.04
CA PHE A 27 -3.19 12.37 -11.86
C PHE A 27 -2.16 13.48 -12.10
N GLU A 28 -2.40 14.36 -13.06
CA GLU A 28 -1.47 15.45 -13.38
C GLU A 28 -1.46 16.48 -12.25
N ALA A 29 -2.62 16.87 -11.74
CA ALA A 29 -2.71 17.76 -10.58
C ALA A 29 -1.99 17.19 -9.35
N TRP A 30 -2.16 15.89 -9.08
CA TRP A 30 -1.43 15.20 -8.02
C TRP A 30 0.08 15.20 -8.28
N LYS A 31 0.52 14.86 -9.49
CA LYS A 31 1.93 14.79 -9.89
C LYS A 31 2.62 16.14 -9.73
N GLN A 32 1.95 17.24 -10.09
CA GLN A 32 2.48 18.59 -9.87
C GLN A 32 2.60 18.96 -8.39
N GLY A 33 1.67 18.49 -7.55
CA GLY A 33 1.79 18.59 -6.09
C GLY A 33 3.03 17.87 -5.58
N VAL A 34 3.25 16.61 -6.00
CA VAL A 34 4.45 15.83 -5.67
C VAL A 34 5.72 16.53 -6.16
N ALA A 35 5.71 17.12 -7.36
CA ALA A 35 6.86 17.87 -7.89
C ALA A 35 7.18 19.10 -7.04
N ALA A 36 6.17 19.78 -6.49
CA ALA A 36 6.37 20.90 -5.57
C ALA A 36 7.02 20.44 -4.26
N GLU A 37 6.53 19.34 -3.68
CA GLU A 37 7.10 18.72 -2.48
C GLU A 37 8.55 18.26 -2.70
N ALA A 38 8.81 17.58 -3.82
CA ALA A 38 10.14 17.11 -4.20
C ALA A 38 11.13 18.27 -4.36
N ARG A 39 10.70 19.37 -5.00
CA ARG A 39 11.53 20.58 -5.11
C ARG A 39 11.83 21.20 -3.75
N ALA A 40 10.85 21.27 -2.86
CA ALA A 40 11.04 21.76 -1.49
C ALA A 40 12.00 20.88 -0.69
N ALA A 41 12.03 19.57 -0.97
CA ALA A 41 12.96 18.61 -0.40
C ALA A 41 14.37 18.64 -1.03
N GLY A 42 14.62 19.50 -2.02
CA GLY A 42 15.93 19.65 -2.67
C GLY A 42 16.20 18.68 -3.82
N VAL A 43 15.17 18.04 -4.38
CA VAL A 43 15.32 17.20 -5.57
C VAL A 43 15.75 18.07 -6.77
N GLY A 44 16.86 17.69 -7.40
CA GLY A 44 17.42 18.38 -8.57
C GLY A 44 16.66 18.11 -9.87
N ALA A 45 17.04 18.84 -10.93
CA ALA A 45 16.36 18.81 -12.24
C ALA A 45 16.17 17.39 -12.80
N ALA A 46 17.21 16.55 -12.77
CA ALA A 46 17.11 15.18 -13.28
C ALA A 46 15.98 14.35 -12.63
N GLY A 47 15.75 14.53 -11.33
CA GLY A 47 14.67 13.82 -10.62
C GLY A 47 13.29 14.40 -10.94
N LEU A 48 13.19 15.72 -11.10
CA LEU A 48 11.95 16.40 -11.49
C LEU A 48 11.57 16.08 -12.94
N ASP A 49 12.54 16.04 -13.85
CA ASP A 49 12.32 15.66 -15.26
C ASP A 49 11.89 14.20 -15.38
N ALA A 50 12.46 13.31 -14.55
CA ALA A 50 12.02 11.92 -14.49
C ALA A 50 10.59 11.81 -13.96
N LEU A 51 10.23 12.59 -12.93
CA LEU A 51 8.87 12.65 -12.40
C LEU A 51 7.88 13.18 -13.46
N GLU A 52 8.25 14.19 -14.23
CA GLU A 52 7.38 14.77 -15.26
C GLU A 52 7.01 13.73 -16.34
N ASN A 53 7.98 12.89 -16.72
CA ASN A 53 7.79 11.78 -17.66
C ASN A 53 7.01 10.58 -17.06
N ALA A 54 6.74 10.57 -15.75
CA ALA A 54 6.00 9.50 -15.13
C ALA A 54 4.52 9.54 -15.54
N THR A 55 3.97 8.36 -15.86
CA THR A 55 2.58 8.17 -16.23
C THR A 55 1.88 7.23 -15.27
N LEU A 56 0.55 7.31 -15.19
CA LEU A 56 -0.24 6.35 -14.45
C LEU A 56 -0.08 4.93 -15.05
N ASP A 57 0.31 3.96 -14.22
CA ASP A 57 0.39 2.55 -14.61
C ASP A 57 -0.79 1.75 -14.04
N GLU A 58 -1.72 1.37 -14.91
CA GLU A 58 -2.89 0.56 -14.57
C GLU A 58 -2.51 -0.81 -13.99
N LYS A 59 -1.34 -1.38 -14.35
CA LYS A 59 -0.89 -2.65 -13.77
C LYS A 59 -0.50 -2.49 -12.31
N ALA A 60 0.12 -1.36 -11.94
CA ALA A 60 0.44 -1.06 -10.55
C ALA A 60 -0.84 -0.92 -9.73
N LEU A 61 -1.83 -0.16 -10.22
CA LEU A 61 -3.13 -0.02 -9.55
C LEU A 61 -3.89 -1.35 -9.44
N ALA A 62 -3.87 -2.17 -10.49
CA ALA A 62 -4.50 -3.49 -10.45
C ALA A 62 -3.87 -4.39 -9.39
N ARG A 63 -2.54 -4.30 -9.18
CA ARG A 63 -1.84 -5.08 -8.15
C ARG A 63 -2.05 -4.56 -6.75
N ASP A 64 -2.12 -3.25 -6.56
CA ASP A 64 -2.50 -2.64 -5.28
C ASP A 64 -3.90 -3.10 -4.84
N ARG A 65 -4.86 -3.08 -5.79
CA ARG A 65 -6.22 -3.57 -5.55
C ARG A 65 -6.31 -5.09 -5.43
N ALA A 66 -5.33 -5.84 -5.93
CA ALA A 66 -5.34 -7.30 -5.90
C ALA A 66 -4.99 -7.84 -4.50
N GLN A 67 -6.01 -8.09 -3.70
CA GLN A 67 -5.87 -8.68 -2.35
C GLN A 67 -5.74 -10.23 -2.35
N GLY A 68 -5.18 -10.82 -3.40
CA GLY A 68 -5.22 -12.28 -3.64
C GLY A 68 -4.40 -13.16 -2.70
N VAL A 69 -3.57 -12.58 -1.82
CA VAL A 69 -2.86 -13.35 -0.78
C VAL A 69 -3.81 -13.75 0.35
N PHE A 70 -4.79 -12.92 0.67
CA PHE A 70 -5.69 -13.15 1.80
C PHE A 70 -6.78 -14.19 1.52
N THR A 71 -6.90 -14.63 0.27
CA THR A 71 -7.83 -15.69 -0.14
C THR A 71 -7.16 -17.07 -0.24
N GLN A 72 -5.85 -17.16 0.00
CA GLN A 72 -5.11 -18.43 -0.03
C GLN A 72 -5.24 -19.15 1.31
N THR A 73 -5.33 -20.47 1.25
CA THR A 73 -5.09 -21.32 2.41
C THR A 73 -3.63 -21.21 2.86
N PHE A 74 -3.37 -21.60 4.11
CA PHE A 74 -2.01 -21.68 4.64
C PHE A 74 -1.10 -22.57 3.76
N ILE A 75 -1.62 -23.69 3.25
CA ILE A 75 -0.83 -24.64 2.44
C ILE A 75 -0.48 -24.05 1.07
N GLU A 76 -1.42 -23.39 0.41
CA GLU A 76 -1.15 -22.70 -0.87
C GLU A 76 -0.09 -21.60 -0.70
N PHE A 77 -0.23 -20.79 0.35
CA PHE A 77 0.73 -19.73 0.64
C PHE A 77 2.12 -20.30 0.96
N SER A 78 2.19 -21.26 1.90
CA SER A 78 3.47 -21.83 2.37
C SER A 78 4.22 -22.58 1.28
N ASN A 79 3.54 -23.36 0.44
CA ASN A 79 4.17 -24.05 -0.70
C ASN A 79 4.78 -23.08 -1.72
N ARG A 80 4.15 -21.92 -1.94
CA ARG A 80 4.68 -20.90 -2.86
C ARG A 80 5.89 -20.15 -2.27
N MET A 81 5.86 -19.90 -0.96
CA MET A 81 6.92 -19.16 -0.25
C MET A 81 8.14 -20.02 0.10
N ILE A 82 7.95 -21.31 0.38
CA ILE A 82 9.01 -22.25 0.80
C ILE A 82 9.22 -23.31 -0.30
N SER A 83 9.43 -22.86 -1.53
CA SER A 83 9.66 -23.77 -2.65
C SER A 83 11.08 -24.36 -2.62
N SER A 84 11.25 -25.57 -3.16
CA SER A 84 12.56 -26.22 -3.28
C SER A 84 13.59 -25.35 -4.01
N HIS A 85 13.15 -24.56 -4.99
CA HIS A 85 14.00 -23.61 -5.69
C HIS A 85 14.53 -22.51 -4.74
N ARG A 86 13.65 -21.90 -3.95
CA ARG A 86 14.05 -20.86 -2.98
C ARG A 86 15.00 -21.40 -1.92
N LEU A 87 14.74 -22.61 -1.40
CA LEU A 87 15.64 -23.26 -0.42
C LEU A 87 17.03 -23.51 -1.01
N LYS A 88 17.11 -24.02 -2.24
CA LYS A 88 18.38 -24.24 -2.94
C LYS A 88 19.15 -22.94 -3.18
N GLN A 89 18.47 -21.91 -3.66
CA GLN A 89 19.09 -20.59 -3.89
C GLN A 89 19.51 -19.92 -2.57
N GLY A 90 18.73 -20.08 -1.51
CA GLY A 90 19.08 -19.60 -0.17
C GLY A 90 20.38 -20.21 0.33
N ALA A 91 20.51 -21.54 0.28
CA ALA A 91 21.74 -22.23 0.67
C ALA A 91 22.95 -21.80 -0.17
N ALA A 92 22.77 -21.64 -1.48
CA ALA A 92 23.83 -21.17 -2.37
C ALA A 92 24.25 -19.71 -2.04
N ASN A 93 23.30 -18.82 -1.77
CA ASN A 93 23.59 -17.44 -1.41
C ASN A 93 24.28 -17.31 -0.05
N LEU A 94 23.93 -18.16 0.94
CA LEU A 94 24.64 -18.22 2.21
C LEU A 94 26.11 -18.55 2.03
N GLN A 95 26.45 -19.48 1.12
CA GLN A 95 27.84 -19.80 0.80
C GLN A 95 28.51 -18.67 0.00
N LYS A 96 27.81 -18.14 -1.01
CA LYS A 96 28.34 -17.09 -1.90
C LYS A 96 28.72 -15.81 -1.15
N TYR A 97 27.94 -15.44 -0.14
CA TYR A 97 28.11 -14.20 0.62
C TYR A 97 28.62 -14.42 2.04
N ALA A 98 29.23 -15.57 2.34
CA ALA A 98 29.71 -15.91 3.68
C ALA A 98 30.80 -14.96 4.21
N GLU A 99 31.54 -14.31 3.29
CA GLU A 99 32.72 -13.49 3.60
C GLU A 99 32.51 -11.99 3.31
N ILE A 100 31.25 -11.57 3.09
CA ILE A 100 30.87 -10.14 3.05
C ILE A 100 30.50 -9.68 4.45
#